data_AF-A0A7S8D779-F1
#
_entry.id   AF-A0A7S8D779-F1
#
_cell.length_a   1.000
_cell.length_b   1.000
_cell.length_c   1.000
_cell.angle_alpha   90.00
_cell.angle_beta   90.00
_cell.angle_gamma   90.00
#
_symmetry.space_group_name_H-M   'P 1'
#
loop_
_entity.id
_entity.type
_entity.pdbx_description
1 polymer ?
#
loop_
_entity_poly.entity_id
_entity_poly.type
_entity_poly.pdbx_seq_one_letter_code
_entity_poly.pdbx_strand_id
1 'polypeptide(L)'
;MQLAINALLCLVAFSVLSNIIQFRRTVNQLARKLRIVTHSFRYETIPTKPNESALQSVPLPALHGGIFTRPVIRDGVESQFDDNSWQGLAYHDFRSTLLAKGRAMRTFPCVYATMGFRSGDHRFVFLESDNPSEPRNVRKVATALAEYLRISTSLGPNTSLVIIGAPSEKERTVEEYNHTFWDMLRGLRICDPKAWPKDIPQDTEDAKWTFCFSGQPIFPVMLTPAHQERWSRHMSVPLIALQPKWVLDNLLQTPEKRKSAQSKVRGLLQKYDTIGISPDLTDYGTTGTSEIRQLCLQDKNESVQCPYRNFDS
;
A
#
# COMPACT_ATOMS: atom_id res chain seq x y z
N MET A 1 44.14 10.82 21.32
CA MET A 1 42.89 11.46 20.89
C MET A 1 42.21 10.74 19.72
N GLN A 2 42.91 10.47 18.61
CA GLN A 2 42.32 9.80 17.42
C GLN A 2 41.77 8.39 17.67
N LEU A 3 42.44 7.58 18.51
CA LEU A 3 41.98 6.22 18.87
C LEU A 3 40.66 6.21 19.66
N ALA A 4 40.45 7.21 20.52
CA ALA A 4 39.22 7.33 21.31
C ALA A 4 38.02 7.77 20.43
N ILE A 5 38.27 8.62 19.43
CA ILE A 5 37.26 9.05 18.45
C ILE A 5 36.85 7.86 17.56
N ASN A 6 37.80 7.07 17.09
CA ASN A 6 37.52 5.88 16.28
C ASN A 6 36.76 4.79 17.07
N ALA A 7 37.08 4.60 18.35
CA ALA A 7 36.35 3.67 19.23
C ALA A 7 34.90 4.12 19.46
N LEU A 8 34.67 5.43 19.64
CA LEU A 8 33.33 5.99 19.81
C LEU A 8 32.50 5.88 18.51
N LEU A 9 33.10 6.12 17.35
CA LEU A 9 32.45 5.93 16.05
C LEU A 9 32.08 4.47 15.80
N CYS A 10 32.96 3.52 16.15
CA CYS A 10 32.66 2.10 16.08
C CYS A 10 31.50 1.70 17.01
N LEU A 11 31.49 2.17 18.26
CA LEU A 11 30.40 1.87 19.21
C LEU A 11 29.05 2.44 18.75
N VAL A 12 29.03 3.64 18.19
CA VAL A 12 27.82 4.24 17.60
C VAL A 12 27.37 3.45 16.37
N ALA A 13 28.30 3.06 15.48
CA ALA A 13 27.99 2.24 14.32
C ALA A 13 27.43 0.86 14.73
N PHE A 14 28.03 0.19 15.71
CA PHE A 14 27.53 -1.08 16.26
C PHE A 14 26.15 -0.94 16.89
N SER A 15 25.89 0.15 17.62
CA SER A 15 24.58 0.43 18.20
C SER A 15 23.51 0.67 17.13
N VAL A 16 23.83 1.42 16.07
CA VAL A 16 22.92 1.65 14.94
C VAL A 16 22.65 0.36 14.16
N LEU A 17 23.70 -0.43 13.86
CA LEU A 17 23.54 -1.74 13.23
C LEU A 17 22.73 -2.71 14.11
N SER A 18 22.99 -2.75 15.41
CA SER A 18 22.26 -3.59 16.36
C SER A 18 20.78 -3.24 16.41
N ASN A 19 20.43 -1.95 16.43
CA ASN A 19 19.04 -1.49 16.37
C ASN A 19 18.35 -1.85 15.05
N ILE A 20 19.06 -1.74 13.91
CA ILE A 20 18.53 -2.16 12.60
C ILE A 20 18.32 -3.69 12.57
N ILE A 21 19.26 -4.47 13.11
CA ILE A 21 19.15 -5.94 13.20
C ILE A 21 18.00 -6.33 14.13
N GLN A 22 17.83 -5.64 15.26
CA GLN A 22 16.75 -5.91 16.21
C GLN A 22 15.39 -5.56 15.60
N PHE A 23 15.28 -4.44 14.86
CA PHE A 23 14.09 -4.10 14.10
C PHE A 23 13.78 -5.14 13.01
N ARG A 24 14.80 -5.56 12.23
CA ARG A 24 14.68 -6.67 11.28
C ARG A 24 14.19 -7.95 11.94
N ARG A 25 14.67 -8.29 13.14
CA ARG A 25 14.19 -9.44 13.91
C ARG A 25 12.73 -9.29 14.32
N THR A 26 12.29 -8.12 14.76
CA THR A 26 10.89 -7.87 15.15
C THR A 26 9.96 -7.96 13.94
N VAL A 27 10.33 -7.37 12.80
CA VAL A 27 9.57 -7.48 11.54
C VAL A 27 9.53 -8.92 11.06
N ASN A 28 10.66 -9.63 11.08
CA ASN A 28 10.71 -11.06 10.73
C ASN A 28 9.90 -11.93 11.70
N GLN A 29 9.84 -11.58 12.99
CA GLN A 29 8.99 -12.25 13.97
C GLN A 29 7.51 -11.97 13.73
N LEU A 30 7.14 -10.75 13.35
CA LEU A 30 5.78 -10.39 12.97
C LEU A 30 5.35 -11.10 11.68
N ALA A 31 6.20 -11.09 10.65
CA ALA A 31 6.01 -11.84 9.41
C ALA A 31 5.91 -13.35 9.69
N ARG A 32 6.72 -13.89 10.61
CA ARG A 32 6.62 -15.28 11.04
C ARG A 32 5.33 -15.56 11.82
N LYS A 33 4.88 -14.66 12.70
CA LYS A 33 3.58 -14.78 13.39
C LYS A 33 2.43 -14.75 12.39
N LEU A 34 2.44 -13.83 11.43
CA LEU A 34 1.49 -13.77 10.33
C LEU A 34 1.48 -15.09 9.54
N ARG A 35 2.65 -15.68 9.23
CA ARG A 35 2.77 -17.00 8.59
C ARG A 35 2.25 -18.17 9.46
N ILE A 36 2.37 -18.09 10.79
CA ILE A 36 1.86 -19.13 11.70
C ILE A 36 0.34 -19.06 11.82
N VAL A 37 -0.21 -17.84 11.95
CA VAL A 37 -1.65 -17.61 12.02
C VAL A 37 -2.34 -18.13 10.75
N THR A 38 -1.76 -17.91 9.56
CA THR A 38 -2.28 -18.47 8.30
C THR A 38 -2.29 -20.01 8.27
N HIS A 39 -1.35 -20.66 8.96
CA HIS A 39 -1.30 -22.12 9.06
C HIS A 39 -2.41 -22.69 9.96
N SER A 40 -2.73 -22.02 11.06
CA SER A 40 -3.78 -22.44 11.99
C SER A 40 -5.18 -22.40 11.37
N PHE A 41 -5.43 -21.47 10.45
CA PHE A 41 -6.71 -21.35 9.76
C PHE A 41 -6.87 -22.30 8.55
N ARG A 42 -5.80 -22.91 8.04
CA ARG A 42 -5.86 -23.87 6.91
C ARG A 42 -6.24 -25.30 7.31
N TYR A 43 -6.34 -25.60 8.61
CA TYR A 43 -6.57 -26.96 9.12
C TYR A 43 -7.98 -27.26 9.64
N GLU A 44 -8.95 -26.35 9.51
CA GLU A 44 -10.37 -26.70 9.67
C GLU A 44 -10.91 -27.20 8.32
N THR A 45 -10.50 -28.42 7.95
CA THR A 45 -11.12 -29.18 6.86
C THR A 45 -12.43 -29.80 7.34
N ILE A 46 -13.48 -29.54 6.55
CA ILE A 46 -14.85 -30.07 6.67
C ILE A 46 -14.83 -31.61 6.79
N PRO A 47 -15.51 -32.23 7.78
CA PRO A 47 -15.63 -33.68 7.85
C PRO A 47 -16.52 -34.20 6.72
N THR A 48 -16.03 -35.23 6.03
CA THR A 48 -16.72 -35.95 4.95
C THR A 48 -17.48 -37.15 5.49
N LYS A 49 -18.82 -37.16 5.37
CA LYS A 49 -19.68 -38.26 4.85
C LYS A 49 -21.17 -37.98 5.10
N PRO A 50 -22.08 -38.49 4.24
CA PRO A 50 -23.50 -38.15 4.27
C PRO A 50 -24.27 -39.04 5.24
N ASN A 51 -25.21 -38.47 5.98
CA ASN A 51 -26.26 -39.23 6.64
C ASN A 51 -27.61 -38.60 6.27
N GLU A 52 -28.33 -39.27 5.37
CA GLU A 52 -29.71 -38.97 5.05
C GLU A 52 -30.60 -39.39 6.23
N SER A 53 -31.10 -38.42 7.00
CA SER A 53 -32.42 -38.43 7.66
C SER A 53 -32.48 -37.39 8.77
N ALA A 54 -32.94 -36.19 8.41
CA ALA A 54 -33.75 -35.31 9.27
C ALA A 54 -33.98 -33.98 8.52
N LEU A 55 -35.03 -33.96 7.69
CA LEU A 55 -35.62 -32.74 7.15
C LEU A 55 -36.35 -32.02 8.29
N GLN A 56 -35.68 -31.08 8.95
CA GLN A 56 -36.33 -29.97 9.64
C GLN A 56 -35.63 -28.67 9.24
N SER A 57 -36.42 -27.78 8.67
CA SER A 57 -36.06 -26.51 8.06
C SER A 57 -35.40 -25.55 9.06
N VAL A 58 -34.08 -25.45 9.01
CA VAL A 58 -33.35 -24.28 9.53
C VAL A 58 -33.31 -23.24 8.41
N PRO A 59 -33.81 -22.00 8.61
CA PRO A 59 -33.71 -20.99 7.58
C PRO A 59 -32.25 -20.63 7.34
N LEU A 60 -31.75 -20.86 6.12
CA LEU A 60 -30.52 -20.21 5.67
C LEU A 60 -30.69 -18.69 5.78
N PRO A 61 -29.72 -17.95 6.34
CA PRO A 61 -29.71 -16.50 6.19
C PRO A 61 -29.71 -16.17 4.70
N ALA A 62 -30.70 -15.39 4.31
CA ALA A 62 -30.97 -15.06 2.94
C ALA A 62 -29.77 -14.37 2.27
N LEU A 63 -29.34 -14.90 1.13
CA LEU A 63 -28.62 -14.16 0.10
C LEU A 63 -29.52 -13.00 -0.36
N HIS A 64 -29.29 -11.80 0.16
CA HIS A 64 -29.96 -10.57 -0.28
C HIS A 64 -28.93 -9.46 -0.51
N GLY A 65 -28.93 -8.91 -1.72
CA GLY A 65 -28.40 -7.58 -2.06
C GLY A 65 -26.93 -7.54 -2.45
N GLY A 66 -26.64 -7.02 -3.65
CA GLY A 66 -25.28 -6.84 -4.16
C GLY A 66 -24.37 -6.17 -3.11
N ILE A 67 -23.25 -6.82 -2.82
CA ILE A 67 -22.33 -6.41 -1.75
C ILE A 67 -21.65 -5.10 -2.15
N PHE A 68 -22.27 -3.97 -1.82
CA PHE A 68 -21.56 -2.71 -1.72
C PHE A 68 -20.54 -2.85 -0.58
N THR A 69 -19.30 -3.18 -0.94
CA THR A 69 -18.20 -3.19 0.03
C THR A 69 -17.84 -1.75 0.34
N ARG A 70 -18.46 -1.18 1.39
CA ARG A 70 -18.02 0.12 1.92
C ARG A 70 -16.63 -0.03 2.52
N PRO A 71 -15.68 0.86 2.19
CA PRO A 71 -14.37 0.78 2.81
C PRO A 71 -14.49 1.14 4.30
N VAL A 72 -13.71 0.46 5.13
CA VAL A 72 -13.79 0.51 6.59
C VAL A 72 -13.08 1.76 7.12
N ILE A 73 -13.63 2.42 8.13
CA ILE A 73 -12.95 3.51 8.85
C ILE A 73 -12.01 2.95 9.91
N ARG A 74 -11.06 3.76 10.39
CA ARG A 74 -10.08 3.35 11.42
C ARG A 74 -10.72 2.61 12.61
N ASP A 75 -11.69 3.23 13.26
CA ASP A 75 -12.36 2.68 14.44
C ASP A 75 -13.14 1.39 14.11
N GLY A 76 -13.57 1.23 12.85
CA GLY A 76 -14.18 0.00 12.34
C GLY A 76 -13.17 -1.12 12.18
N VAL A 77 -11.93 -0.82 11.75
CA VAL A 77 -10.85 -1.81 11.68
C VAL A 77 -10.49 -2.28 13.10
N GLU A 78 -10.32 -1.32 14.02
CA GLU A 78 -9.90 -1.59 15.41
C GLU A 78 -10.96 -2.33 16.24
N SER A 79 -12.23 -2.27 15.84
CA SER A 79 -13.32 -3.02 16.48
C SER A 79 -13.61 -4.38 15.84
N GLN A 80 -13.35 -4.54 14.54
CA GLN A 80 -13.63 -5.79 13.81
C GLN A 80 -12.48 -6.79 13.84
N PHE A 81 -11.24 -6.29 13.90
CA PHE A 81 -10.04 -7.11 13.77
C PHE A 81 -9.16 -6.94 15.00
N ASP A 82 -9.01 -8.03 15.77
CA ASP A 82 -8.12 -8.08 16.92
C ASP A 82 -6.68 -8.42 16.51
N ASP A 83 -5.76 -8.39 17.49
CA ASP A 83 -4.34 -8.71 17.31
C ASP A 83 -4.06 -10.20 17.02
N ASN A 84 -5.09 -11.06 16.96
CA ASN A 84 -4.96 -12.47 16.59
C ASN A 84 -5.37 -12.73 15.13
N SER A 85 -6.17 -11.84 14.55
CA SER A 85 -6.49 -11.85 13.12
C SER A 85 -5.32 -11.36 12.29
N TRP A 86 -5.16 -11.89 11.07
CA TRP A 86 -4.12 -11.38 10.17
C TRP A 86 -4.38 -9.93 9.77
N GLN A 87 -5.64 -9.51 9.68
CA GLN A 87 -6.05 -8.14 9.36
C GLN A 87 -5.58 -7.17 10.44
N GLY A 88 -5.82 -7.50 11.72
CA GLY A 88 -5.40 -6.68 12.85
C GLY A 88 -3.88 -6.58 12.93
N LEU A 89 -3.17 -7.70 12.74
CA LEU A 89 -1.71 -7.72 12.70
C LEU A 89 -1.13 -6.88 11.54
N ALA A 90 -1.67 -7.00 10.33
CA ALA A 90 -1.24 -6.21 9.17
C ALA A 90 -1.56 -4.71 9.32
N TYR A 91 -2.74 -4.39 9.86
CA TYR A 91 -3.11 -3.03 10.19
C TYR A 91 -2.21 -2.44 11.28
N HIS A 92 -1.88 -3.21 12.31
CA HIS A 92 -0.94 -2.82 13.36
C HIS A 92 0.45 -2.53 12.79
N ASP A 93 0.94 -3.35 11.85
CA ASP A 93 2.21 -3.11 11.14
C ASP A 93 2.20 -1.78 10.37
N PHE A 94 1.14 -1.55 9.59
CA PHE A 94 0.91 -0.31 8.86
C PHE A 94 0.88 0.91 9.79
N ARG A 95 0.07 0.84 10.86
CA ARG A 95 -0.04 1.87 11.89
C ARG A 95 1.31 2.15 12.56
N SER A 96 2.02 1.10 12.93
CA SER A 96 3.32 1.20 13.63
C SER A 96 4.36 1.85 12.73
N THR A 97 4.40 1.47 11.46
CA THR A 97 5.30 2.09 10.48
C THR A 97 5.02 3.57 10.32
N LEU A 98 3.75 3.97 10.11
CA LEU A 98 3.37 5.37 9.93
C LEU A 98 3.65 6.25 11.14
N LEU A 99 3.48 5.71 12.34
CA LEU A 99 3.64 6.43 13.59
C LEU A 99 5.04 6.36 14.18
N ALA A 100 5.93 5.53 13.61
CA ALA A 100 7.31 5.39 14.04
C ALA A 100 8.02 6.75 14.08
N LYS A 101 8.51 7.13 15.26
CA LYS A 101 9.29 8.36 15.49
C LYS A 101 10.15 8.20 16.75
N GLY A 102 11.45 8.49 16.66
CA GLY A 102 12.31 8.56 17.87
C GLY A 102 13.78 8.23 17.61
N ARG A 103 14.59 8.19 18.68
CA ARG A 103 16.04 7.92 18.59
C ARG A 103 16.40 6.53 18.05
N ALA A 104 15.48 5.56 18.16
CA ALA A 104 15.70 4.17 17.72
C ALA A 104 14.97 3.79 16.41
N MET A 105 14.05 4.64 15.92
CA MET A 105 13.26 4.35 14.71
C MET A 105 13.19 5.56 13.78
N ARG A 106 13.46 5.33 12.50
CA ARG A 106 13.45 6.35 11.46
C ARG A 106 11.99 6.78 11.20
N THR A 107 11.75 8.08 11.03
CA THR A 107 10.42 8.62 10.71
C THR A 107 10.00 8.19 9.31
N PHE A 108 8.78 7.65 9.15
CA PHE A 108 8.27 7.26 7.85
C PHE A 108 8.29 8.45 6.85
N PRO A 109 8.80 8.26 5.61
CA PRO A 109 9.04 9.39 4.71
C PRO A 109 7.79 10.11 4.21
N CYS A 110 6.66 9.41 4.10
CA CYS A 110 5.40 10.03 3.66
C CYS A 110 4.69 10.70 4.84
N VAL A 111 5.05 11.96 5.08
CA VAL A 111 4.46 12.80 6.14
C VAL A 111 2.93 12.88 6.01
N TYR A 112 2.40 12.91 4.78
CA TYR A 112 0.97 13.07 4.51
C TYR A 112 0.17 11.82 4.85
N ALA A 113 0.72 10.63 4.58
CA ALA A 113 0.11 9.39 5.06
C ALA A 113 0.04 9.38 6.60
N THR A 114 1.10 9.80 7.30
CA THR A 114 1.07 9.90 8.77
C THR A 114 0.02 10.92 9.25
N MET A 115 -0.13 12.06 8.57
CA MET A 115 -1.13 13.09 8.91
C MET A 115 -2.56 12.60 8.69
N GLY A 116 -2.84 11.97 7.54
CA GLY A 116 -4.15 11.39 7.24
C GLY A 116 -4.53 10.28 8.21
N PHE A 117 -3.58 9.41 8.56
CA PHE A 117 -3.80 8.35 9.54
C PHE A 117 -4.16 8.91 10.93
N ARG A 118 -3.40 9.90 11.43
CA ARG A 118 -3.67 10.53 12.73
C ARG A 118 -5.05 11.18 12.78
N SER A 119 -5.45 11.81 11.68
CA SER A 119 -6.72 12.53 11.57
C SER A 119 -7.92 11.61 11.31
N GLY A 120 -7.70 10.31 11.04
CA GLY A 120 -8.78 9.36 10.72
C GLY A 120 -9.31 9.49 9.29
N ASP A 121 -8.54 10.10 8.38
CA ASP A 121 -8.97 10.40 7.01
C ASP A 121 -8.88 9.19 6.08
N HIS A 122 -8.14 8.16 6.47
CA HIS A 122 -7.96 6.95 5.66
C HIS A 122 -9.19 6.05 5.69
N ARG A 123 -9.33 5.28 4.62
CA ARG A 123 -10.33 4.23 4.46
C ARG A 123 -9.61 2.94 4.13
N PHE A 124 -10.13 1.79 4.55
CA PHE A 124 -9.43 0.51 4.48
C PHE A 124 -10.23 -0.54 3.71
N VAL A 125 -9.53 -1.36 2.93
CA VAL A 125 -10.07 -2.55 2.26
C VAL A 125 -9.09 -3.69 2.47
N PHE A 126 -9.57 -4.82 2.99
CA PHE A 126 -8.78 -6.04 3.14
C PHE A 126 -9.09 -7.01 2.02
N LEU A 127 -8.07 -7.51 1.32
CA LEU A 127 -8.23 -8.50 0.26
C LEU A 127 -8.22 -9.93 0.83
N GLU A 128 -8.74 -10.88 0.06
CA GLU A 128 -8.77 -12.30 0.48
C GLU A 128 -7.48 -13.06 0.13
N SER A 129 -6.61 -12.45 -0.66
CA SER A 129 -5.31 -12.98 -1.05
C SER A 129 -4.28 -11.87 -1.15
N ASP A 130 -3.03 -12.27 -1.39
CA ASP A 130 -1.91 -11.38 -1.67
C ASP A 130 -1.88 -10.86 -3.11
N ASN A 131 -2.76 -11.37 -3.98
CA ASN A 131 -2.83 -11.02 -5.38
C ASN A 131 -3.99 -10.03 -5.65
N PRO A 132 -3.69 -8.73 -5.83
CA PRO A 132 -4.73 -7.73 -6.06
C PRO A 132 -5.46 -7.89 -7.40
N SER A 133 -4.89 -8.59 -8.39
CA SER A 133 -5.49 -8.74 -9.72
C SER A 133 -6.56 -9.82 -9.83
N GLU A 134 -6.77 -10.61 -8.78
CA GLU A 134 -7.86 -11.61 -8.78
C GLU A 134 -9.23 -10.95 -9.02
N PRO A 135 -10.10 -11.50 -9.90
CA PRO A 135 -11.37 -10.84 -10.25
C PRO A 135 -12.26 -10.47 -9.06
N ARG A 136 -12.25 -11.27 -7.98
CA ARG A 136 -12.97 -10.95 -6.74
C ARG A 136 -12.38 -9.75 -6.00
N ASN A 137 -11.06 -9.64 -5.94
CA ASN A 137 -10.35 -8.53 -5.31
C ASN A 137 -10.56 -7.26 -6.13
N VAL A 138 -10.44 -7.34 -7.45
CA VAL A 138 -10.72 -6.22 -8.37
C VAL A 138 -12.14 -5.69 -8.17
N ARG A 139 -13.18 -6.54 -8.17
CA ARG A 139 -14.57 -6.10 -7.94
C ARG A 139 -14.77 -5.45 -6.58
N LYS A 140 -14.16 -6.03 -5.54
CA LYS A 140 -14.19 -5.49 -4.17
C LYS A 140 -13.57 -4.10 -4.11
N VAL A 141 -12.38 -3.94 -4.71
CA VAL A 141 -11.66 -2.66 -4.77
C VAL A 141 -12.41 -1.65 -5.62
N ALA A 142 -12.93 -2.01 -6.80
CA ALA A 142 -13.67 -1.10 -7.67
C ALA A 142 -14.89 -0.49 -6.94
N THR A 143 -15.64 -1.33 -6.23
CA THR A 143 -16.81 -0.90 -5.44
C THR A 143 -16.40 0.04 -4.31
N ALA A 144 -15.38 -0.33 -3.55
CA ALA A 144 -14.87 0.48 -2.44
C ALA A 144 -14.26 1.80 -2.92
N LEU A 145 -13.55 1.79 -4.05
CA LEU A 145 -12.92 2.95 -4.66
C LEU A 145 -13.96 3.94 -5.18
N ALA A 146 -15.03 3.46 -5.85
CA ALA A 146 -16.13 4.32 -6.28
C ALA A 146 -16.77 5.05 -5.09
N GLU A 147 -17.07 4.32 -4.01
CA GLU A 147 -17.66 4.90 -2.80
C GLU A 147 -16.69 5.87 -2.10
N TYR A 148 -15.41 5.49 -2.00
CA TYR A 148 -14.37 6.34 -1.43
C TYR A 148 -14.25 7.66 -2.18
N LEU A 149 -14.15 7.63 -3.52
CA LEU A 149 -14.02 8.83 -4.33
C LEU A 149 -15.25 9.73 -4.23
N ARG A 150 -16.45 9.13 -4.13
CA ARG A 150 -17.72 9.86 -3.93
C ARG A 150 -17.71 10.70 -2.66
N ILE A 151 -17.11 10.20 -1.57
CA ILE A 151 -17.07 10.91 -0.29
C ILE A 151 -15.75 11.66 -0.04
N SER A 152 -14.72 11.44 -0.88
CA SER A 152 -13.33 11.82 -0.59
C SER A 152 -13.14 13.30 -0.25
N THR A 153 -13.84 14.22 -0.90
CA THR A 153 -13.75 15.67 -0.66
C THR A 153 -14.42 16.11 0.64
N SER A 154 -15.24 15.26 1.26
CA SER A 154 -15.80 15.47 2.60
C SER A 154 -14.91 14.93 3.72
N LEU A 155 -13.81 14.24 3.37
CA LEU A 155 -12.80 13.76 4.31
C LEU A 155 -11.73 14.83 4.52
N GLY A 156 -10.76 14.57 5.39
CA GLY A 156 -9.65 15.50 5.60
C GLY A 156 -8.68 15.55 4.41
N PRO A 157 -7.80 16.57 4.40
CA PRO A 157 -7.00 16.94 3.23
C PRO A 157 -5.88 15.96 2.90
N ASN A 158 -5.65 14.92 3.71
CA ASN A 158 -4.61 13.91 3.51
C ASN A 158 -5.21 12.49 3.37
N THR A 159 -6.45 12.40 2.86
CA THR A 159 -7.14 11.12 2.72
C THR A 159 -6.47 10.17 1.71
N SER A 160 -6.66 8.87 1.93
CA SER A 160 -6.26 7.78 1.03
C SER A 160 -7.16 6.57 1.28
N LEU A 161 -7.40 5.78 0.23
CA LEU A 161 -7.90 4.42 0.36
C LEU A 161 -6.71 3.47 0.46
N VAL A 162 -6.62 2.72 1.55
CA VAL A 162 -5.54 1.77 1.86
C VAL A 162 -6.07 0.37 1.65
N ILE A 163 -5.50 -0.35 0.69
CA ILE A 163 -5.82 -1.73 0.36
C ILE A 163 -4.73 -2.60 0.97
N ILE A 164 -5.11 -3.58 1.80
CA ILE A 164 -4.19 -4.47 2.50
C ILE A 164 -4.45 -5.89 2.01
N GLY A 165 -3.44 -6.51 1.40
CA GLY A 165 -3.49 -7.90 0.96
C GLY A 165 -3.38 -8.89 2.10
N ALA A 166 -3.95 -10.07 1.91
CA ALA A 166 -3.76 -11.15 2.88
C ALA A 166 -2.30 -11.64 2.88
N PRO A 167 -1.77 -12.12 4.02
CA PRO A 167 -0.47 -12.76 4.07
C PRO A 167 -0.44 -14.01 3.19
N SER A 168 0.75 -14.35 2.71
CA SER A 168 0.98 -15.51 1.86
C SER A 168 2.34 -16.12 2.13
N GLU A 169 2.41 -17.43 1.92
CA GLU A 169 3.64 -18.21 1.99
C GLU A 169 4.42 -18.14 0.67
N LYS A 170 3.76 -17.75 -0.43
CA LYS A 170 4.41 -17.61 -1.73
C LYS A 170 5.26 -16.34 -1.71
N GLU A 171 6.57 -16.53 -1.74
CA GLU A 171 7.49 -15.42 -1.98
C GLU A 171 7.32 -14.92 -3.41
N ARG A 172 7.29 -13.59 -3.57
CA ARG A 172 7.27 -12.91 -4.86
C ARG A 172 8.36 -11.87 -4.91
N THR A 173 8.90 -11.63 -6.10
CA THR A 173 9.82 -10.51 -6.34
C THR A 173 9.05 -9.19 -6.44
N VAL A 174 9.77 -8.06 -6.39
CA VAL A 174 9.16 -6.74 -6.61
C VAL A 174 8.54 -6.65 -8.01
N GLU A 175 9.16 -7.25 -9.01
CA GLU A 175 8.66 -7.29 -10.38
C GLU A 175 7.36 -8.08 -10.50
N GLU A 176 7.21 -9.22 -9.82
CA GLU A 176 5.96 -9.98 -9.81
C GLU A 176 4.82 -9.22 -9.10
N TYR A 177 5.14 -8.52 -8.00
CA TYR A 177 4.18 -7.60 -7.36
C TYR A 177 3.80 -6.45 -8.29
N ASN A 178 4.77 -5.86 -9.02
CA ASN A 178 4.50 -4.82 -10.00
C ASN A 178 3.54 -5.31 -11.09
N HIS A 179 3.74 -6.53 -11.63
CA HIS A 179 2.84 -7.10 -12.63
C HIS A 179 1.40 -7.25 -12.09
N THR A 180 1.22 -7.90 -10.94
CA THR A 180 -0.12 -8.07 -10.34
C THR A 180 -0.77 -6.74 -9.95
N PHE A 181 0.01 -5.74 -9.55
CA PHE A 181 -0.46 -4.38 -9.32
C PHE A 181 -1.01 -3.74 -10.60
N TRP A 182 -0.27 -3.81 -11.71
CA TRP A 182 -0.72 -3.29 -13.00
C TRP A 182 -1.95 -4.03 -13.56
N ASP A 183 -1.99 -5.35 -13.38
CA ASP A 183 -3.15 -6.16 -13.74
C ASP A 183 -4.39 -5.75 -12.93
N MET A 184 -4.22 -5.41 -11.65
CA MET A 184 -5.31 -4.83 -10.84
C MET A 184 -5.77 -3.50 -11.44
N LEU A 185 -4.86 -2.58 -11.81
CA LEU A 185 -5.23 -1.30 -12.40
C LEU A 185 -6.02 -1.48 -13.72
N ARG A 186 -5.62 -2.44 -14.57
CA ARG A 186 -6.38 -2.83 -15.78
C ARG A 186 -7.76 -3.40 -15.42
N GLY A 187 -7.82 -4.26 -14.41
CA GLY A 187 -9.09 -4.79 -13.90
C GLY A 187 -10.03 -3.68 -13.39
N LEU A 188 -9.49 -2.68 -12.68
CA LEU A 188 -10.23 -1.51 -12.24
C LEU A 188 -10.70 -0.67 -13.43
N ARG A 189 -9.86 -0.49 -14.45
CA ARG A 189 -10.23 0.21 -15.68
C ARG A 189 -11.43 -0.43 -16.38
N ILE A 190 -11.51 -1.77 -16.41
CA ILE A 190 -12.67 -2.51 -16.94
C ILE A 190 -13.92 -2.29 -16.08
N CYS A 191 -13.75 -2.13 -14.77
CA CYS A 191 -14.83 -1.93 -13.81
C CYS A 191 -15.17 -0.45 -13.57
N ASP A 192 -14.54 0.49 -14.28
CA ASP A 192 -14.71 1.93 -14.06
C ASP A 192 -16.14 2.37 -14.45
N PRO A 193 -16.90 3.01 -13.54
CA PRO A 193 -18.24 3.50 -13.87
C PRO A 193 -18.24 4.68 -14.85
N LYS A 194 -17.08 5.28 -15.15
CA LYS A 194 -16.96 6.39 -16.11
C LYS A 194 -15.96 6.09 -17.22
N ALA A 195 -16.16 6.74 -18.36
CA ALA A 195 -15.17 6.75 -19.43
C ALA A 195 -13.85 7.38 -18.95
N TRP A 196 -12.74 6.98 -19.57
CA TRP A 196 -11.44 7.61 -19.34
C TRP A 196 -11.53 9.10 -19.69
N PRO A 197 -10.96 10.01 -18.88
CA PRO A 197 -10.95 11.43 -19.20
C PRO A 197 -10.28 11.70 -20.56
N LYS A 198 -10.89 12.55 -21.38
CA LYS A 198 -10.41 12.82 -22.76
C LYS A 198 -9.05 13.53 -22.80
N ASP A 199 -8.70 14.22 -21.74
CA ASP A 199 -7.49 15.01 -21.57
C ASP A 199 -6.32 14.21 -20.97
N ILE A 200 -6.56 12.97 -20.52
CA ILE A 200 -5.52 12.07 -20.02
C ILE A 200 -5.12 11.08 -21.12
N PRO A 201 -3.83 11.02 -21.50
CA PRO A 201 -3.35 10.15 -22.56
C PRO A 201 -3.52 8.66 -22.19
N GLN A 202 -3.51 7.80 -23.21
CA GLN A 202 -3.55 6.34 -23.08
C GLN A 202 -2.15 5.72 -23.08
N ASP A 203 -1.16 6.39 -23.69
CA ASP A 203 0.24 5.99 -23.62
C ASP A 203 0.75 6.20 -22.20
N THR A 204 1.11 5.11 -21.53
CA THR A 204 1.59 5.15 -20.14
C THR A 204 2.93 5.85 -20.00
N GLU A 205 3.72 5.96 -21.08
CA GLU A 205 5.00 6.68 -21.06
C GLU A 205 4.83 8.18 -21.29
N ASP A 206 3.62 8.67 -21.55
CA ASP A 206 3.35 10.11 -21.62
C ASP A 206 3.51 10.75 -20.23
N ALA A 207 4.19 11.90 -20.18
CA ALA A 207 4.44 12.63 -18.93
C ALA A 207 3.15 13.09 -18.23
N LYS A 208 2.05 13.21 -18.95
CA LYS A 208 0.71 13.56 -18.46
C LYS A 208 -0.17 12.33 -18.22
N TRP A 209 0.33 11.11 -18.38
CA TRP A 209 -0.42 9.93 -18.00
C TRP A 209 -0.57 9.86 -16.49
N THR A 210 -1.79 9.57 -16.02
CA THR A 210 -2.06 9.26 -14.62
C THR A 210 -3.24 8.31 -14.55
N PHE A 211 -3.28 7.44 -13.54
CA PHE A 211 -4.39 6.52 -13.41
C PHE A 211 -5.68 7.28 -13.07
N CYS A 212 -6.78 6.94 -13.73
CA CYS A 212 -8.10 7.51 -13.45
C CYS A 212 -9.09 6.42 -13.08
N PHE A 213 -9.98 6.74 -12.14
CA PHE A 213 -11.14 5.92 -11.81
C PHE A 213 -12.33 6.81 -11.45
N SER A 214 -13.53 6.48 -11.91
CA SER A 214 -14.74 7.29 -11.74
C SER A 214 -14.56 8.74 -12.24
N GLY A 215 -13.75 8.90 -13.29
CA GLY A 215 -13.40 10.18 -13.91
C GLY A 215 -12.52 11.10 -13.06
N GLN A 216 -11.91 10.58 -11.99
CA GLN A 216 -10.99 11.35 -11.14
C GLN A 216 -9.56 10.79 -11.29
N PRO A 217 -8.54 11.65 -11.37
CA PRO A 217 -7.15 11.22 -11.38
C PRO A 217 -6.67 10.84 -9.97
N ILE A 218 -5.94 9.72 -9.89
CA ILE A 218 -5.55 9.04 -8.65
C ILE A 218 -4.07 8.68 -8.76
N PHE A 219 -3.36 8.81 -7.64
CA PHE A 219 -1.98 8.36 -7.48
C PHE A 219 -1.93 7.05 -6.70
N PRO A 220 -1.81 5.89 -7.37
CA PRO A 220 -1.67 4.59 -6.72
C PRO A 220 -0.21 4.29 -6.36
N VAL A 221 0.04 3.81 -5.15
CA VAL A 221 1.38 3.41 -4.71
C VAL A 221 1.35 2.01 -4.11
N MET A 222 2.19 1.12 -4.62
CA MET A 222 2.40 -0.23 -4.09
C MET A 222 3.56 -0.24 -3.08
N LEU A 223 3.33 -0.96 -1.98
CA LEU A 223 4.32 -1.34 -0.98
C LEU A 223 4.29 -2.86 -0.85
N THR A 224 5.47 -3.49 -0.74
CA THR A 224 5.57 -4.95 -0.81
C THR A 224 6.48 -5.51 0.28
N PRO A 225 6.29 -6.79 0.66
CA PRO A 225 7.27 -7.51 1.49
C PRO A 225 8.63 -7.71 0.80
N ALA A 226 8.68 -7.61 -0.53
CA ALA A 226 9.87 -7.90 -1.33
C ALA A 226 10.89 -6.74 -1.33
N HIS A 227 10.48 -5.52 -0.96
CA HIS A 227 11.42 -4.39 -0.80
C HIS A 227 12.25 -4.57 0.47
N GLN A 228 13.57 -4.73 0.33
CA GLN A 228 14.50 -4.97 1.45
C GLN A 228 15.52 -3.84 1.59
N GLU A 229 15.83 -3.14 0.50
CA GLU A 229 16.72 -1.97 0.49
C GLU A 229 15.94 -0.65 0.55
N ARG A 230 14.78 -0.60 -0.12
CA ARG A 230 13.87 0.55 -0.12
C ARG A 230 12.78 0.39 0.94
N TRP A 231 13.18 0.52 2.21
CA TRP A 231 12.28 0.41 3.37
C TRP A 231 11.04 1.29 3.28
N SER A 232 11.10 2.44 2.62
CA SER A 232 9.97 3.34 2.37
C SER A 232 8.87 2.71 1.52
N ARG A 233 9.15 1.60 0.83
CA ARG A 233 8.22 0.78 0.06
C ARG A 233 8.01 -0.61 0.66
N HIS A 234 8.59 -0.90 1.83
CA HIS A 234 8.41 -2.17 2.52
C HIS A 234 7.15 -2.17 3.39
N MET A 235 6.40 -3.27 3.36
CA MET A 235 5.33 -3.62 4.31
C MET A 235 5.33 -5.13 4.55
N SER A 236 4.86 -5.61 5.71
CA SER A 236 4.84 -7.07 6.00
C SER A 236 3.91 -7.89 5.09
N VAL A 237 2.93 -7.24 4.46
CA VAL A 237 2.02 -7.78 3.45
C VAL A 237 1.92 -6.80 2.27
N PRO A 238 1.50 -7.23 1.06
CA PRO A 238 1.29 -6.28 -0.03
C PRO A 238 0.23 -5.25 0.34
N LEU A 239 0.54 -3.97 0.08
CA LEU A 239 -0.32 -2.84 0.42
C LEU A 239 -0.36 -1.86 -0.75
N ILE A 240 -1.54 -1.36 -1.07
CA ILE A 240 -1.73 -0.33 -2.10
C ILE A 240 -2.41 0.88 -1.47
N ALA A 241 -1.80 2.05 -1.57
CA ALA A 241 -2.44 3.31 -1.23
C ALA A 241 -2.95 3.98 -2.50
N LEU A 242 -4.25 4.28 -2.57
CA LEU A 242 -4.89 5.03 -3.63
C LEU A 242 -5.26 6.41 -3.11
N GLN A 243 -4.59 7.45 -3.62
CA GLN A 243 -4.81 8.83 -3.21
C GLN A 243 -5.35 9.67 -4.35
N PRO A 244 -6.46 10.41 -4.19
CA PRO A 244 -6.90 11.36 -5.22
C PRO A 244 -5.83 12.43 -5.47
N LYS A 245 -5.56 12.79 -6.73
CA LYS A 245 -4.50 13.78 -7.02
C LYS A 245 -4.77 15.15 -6.43
N TRP A 246 -6.03 15.54 -6.20
CA TRP A 246 -6.36 16.80 -5.54
C TRP A 246 -5.72 16.94 -4.15
N VAL A 247 -5.43 15.83 -3.45
CA VAL A 247 -4.68 15.84 -2.18
C VAL A 247 -3.25 16.32 -2.41
N LEU A 248 -2.60 15.81 -3.47
CA LEU A 248 -1.25 16.23 -3.87
C LEU A 248 -1.24 17.65 -4.41
N ASP A 249 -2.26 18.04 -5.18
CA ASP A 249 -2.35 19.40 -5.75
C ASP A 249 -2.49 20.46 -4.65
N ASN A 250 -3.33 20.21 -3.64
CA ASN A 250 -3.46 21.08 -2.46
C ASN A 250 -2.13 21.23 -1.72
N LEU A 251 -1.35 20.15 -1.67
CA LEU A 251 -0.04 20.17 -1.05
C LEU A 251 1.01 20.94 -1.88
N LEU A 252 1.00 20.73 -3.20
CA LEU A 252 2.02 21.21 -4.14
C LEU A 252 1.58 22.48 -4.88
N GLN A 253 0.58 23.19 -4.33
CA GLN A 253 -0.12 24.33 -4.91
C GLN A 253 0.77 25.52 -5.31
N THR A 254 1.94 25.69 -4.67
CA THR A 254 2.92 26.74 -5.04
C THR A 254 4.31 26.14 -5.24
N PRO A 255 5.18 26.77 -6.04
CA PRO A 255 6.56 26.33 -6.23
C PRO A 255 7.33 26.17 -4.90
N GLU A 256 7.12 27.06 -3.94
CA GLU A 256 7.77 27.05 -2.63
C GLU A 256 7.29 25.86 -1.80
N LYS A 257 5.97 25.64 -1.75
CA LYS A 257 5.37 24.49 -1.06
C LYS A 257 5.83 23.18 -1.68
N ARG A 258 5.86 23.10 -3.01
CA ARG A 258 6.38 21.93 -3.74
C ARG A 258 7.83 21.64 -3.39
N LYS A 259 8.71 22.63 -3.51
CA LYS A 259 10.13 22.50 -3.17
C LYS A 259 10.33 22.09 -1.71
N SER A 260 9.58 22.68 -0.78
CA SER A 260 9.63 22.35 0.64
C SER A 260 9.19 20.91 0.91
N ALA A 261 8.05 20.50 0.36
CA ALA A 261 7.52 19.14 0.48
C ALA A 261 8.51 18.11 -0.09
N GLN A 262 9.01 18.33 -1.30
CA GLN A 262 10.01 17.47 -1.94
C GLN A 262 11.30 17.39 -1.13
N SER A 263 11.85 18.51 -0.69
CA SER A 263 13.08 18.55 0.10
C SER A 263 12.91 17.78 1.41
N LYS A 264 11.77 17.95 2.08
CA LYS A 264 11.43 17.22 3.30
C LYS A 264 11.33 15.72 3.06
N VAL A 265 10.57 15.28 2.05
CA VAL A 265 10.40 13.86 1.71
C VAL A 265 11.73 13.24 1.31
N ARG A 266 12.51 13.90 0.43
CA ARG A 266 13.83 13.42 0.00
C ARG A 266 14.82 13.31 1.17
N GLY A 267 14.83 14.27 2.08
CA GLY A 267 15.65 14.23 3.29
C GLY A 267 15.24 13.13 4.28
N LEU A 268 13.96 12.74 4.31
CA LEU A 268 13.49 11.58 5.07
C LEU A 268 13.88 10.27 4.38
N LEU A 269 13.70 10.16 3.07
CA LEU A 269 14.06 8.97 2.28
C LEU A 269 15.55 8.62 2.45
N GLN A 270 16.45 9.61 2.34
CA GLN A 270 17.89 9.42 2.56
C GLN A 270 18.25 8.82 3.92
N LYS A 271 17.44 9.12 4.94
CA LYS A 271 17.62 8.59 6.30
C LYS A 271 16.87 7.30 6.54
N TYR A 272 15.85 7.00 5.73
CA TYR A 272 14.94 5.89 5.93
C TYR A 272 15.39 4.64 5.18
N ASP A 273 15.70 4.79 3.89
CA ASP A 273 16.14 3.71 3.02
C ASP A 273 17.63 3.38 3.22
N THR A 274 18.06 2.19 2.76
CA THR A 274 19.48 1.80 2.69
C THR A 274 20.07 2.05 1.30
N ILE A 275 19.22 2.31 0.30
CA ILE A 275 19.57 2.69 -1.06
C ILE A 275 19.34 4.20 -1.30
N GLY A 276 20.03 4.77 -2.29
CA GLY A 276 19.82 6.15 -2.71
C GLY A 276 18.38 6.43 -3.17
N ILE A 277 18.01 7.71 -3.22
CA ILE A 277 16.71 8.15 -3.75
C ILE A 277 16.58 7.67 -5.20
N SER A 278 15.45 7.04 -5.54
CA SER A 278 15.20 6.59 -6.91
C SER A 278 15.20 7.77 -7.90
N PRO A 279 15.82 7.62 -9.08
CA PRO A 279 15.76 8.63 -10.14
C PRO A 279 14.34 8.84 -10.68
N ASP A 280 13.44 7.86 -10.52
CA ASP A 280 12.08 7.94 -11.03
C ASP A 280 11.19 8.90 -10.22
N LEU A 281 11.59 9.27 -8.99
CA LEU A 281 10.87 10.22 -8.13
C LEU A 281 10.95 11.66 -8.65
N THR A 282 10.11 11.93 -9.66
CA THR A 282 10.07 13.12 -10.50
C THR A 282 8.73 13.84 -10.39
N ASP A 283 8.66 15.08 -10.87
CA ASP A 283 7.42 15.84 -10.89
C ASP A 283 6.51 15.38 -12.02
N TYR A 284 5.22 15.28 -11.72
CA TYR A 284 4.19 14.99 -12.71
C TYR A 284 4.23 15.99 -13.86
N GLY A 285 4.12 15.50 -15.11
CA GLY A 285 4.17 16.34 -16.30
C GLY A 285 5.57 16.76 -16.75
N THR A 286 6.64 16.34 -16.08
CA THR A 286 8.01 16.66 -16.52
C THR A 286 8.34 15.98 -17.84
N THR A 287 8.79 16.73 -18.83
CA THR A 287 9.18 16.19 -20.14
C THR A 287 10.24 15.09 -20.00
N GLY A 288 9.99 13.94 -20.63
CA GLY A 288 10.91 12.79 -20.60
C GLY A 288 10.77 11.90 -19.37
N THR A 289 9.82 12.18 -18.46
CA THR A 289 9.47 11.31 -17.34
C THR A 289 8.06 10.76 -17.50
N SER A 290 7.71 9.76 -16.70
CA SER A 290 6.33 9.29 -16.55
C SER A 290 6.07 8.90 -15.10
N GLU A 291 4.85 9.18 -14.63
CA GLU A 291 4.41 8.88 -13.27
C GLU A 291 4.40 7.38 -12.98
N ILE A 292 4.25 6.54 -14.02
CA ILE A 292 4.19 5.07 -13.91
C ILE A 292 5.40 4.50 -13.17
N ARG A 293 6.55 5.14 -13.36
CA ARG A 293 7.82 4.66 -12.81
C ARG A 293 7.89 4.81 -11.29
N GLN A 294 6.97 5.59 -10.70
CA GLN A 294 6.93 5.88 -9.26
C GLN A 294 5.93 5.01 -8.49
N LEU A 295 5.00 4.36 -9.20
CA LEU A 295 3.85 3.67 -8.61
C LEU A 295 4.27 2.40 -7.85
N CYS A 296 5.18 1.61 -8.42
CA CYS A 296 5.82 0.46 -7.77
C CYS A 296 7.32 0.48 -8.06
N LEU A 297 8.07 1.28 -7.30
CA LEU A 297 9.53 1.42 -7.46
C LEU A 297 10.24 0.06 -7.39
N GLN A 298 11.33 -0.09 -8.15
CA GLN A 298 12.25 -1.21 -7.94
C GLN A 298 12.95 -1.11 -6.58
N ASP A 299 13.40 -2.26 -6.07
CA ASP A 299 14.29 -2.31 -4.90
C ASP A 299 15.77 -2.04 -5.26
N LYS A 300 15.99 -1.60 -6.51
CA LYS A 300 17.25 -1.08 -7.05
C LYS A 300 17.03 0.36 -7.53
N ASN A 301 18.10 1.07 -7.85
CA ASN A 301 18.03 2.41 -8.44
C ASN A 301 18.03 2.32 -9.97
N GLU A 302 17.06 1.56 -10.49
CA GLU A 302 16.83 1.34 -11.91
C GLU A 302 15.38 1.75 -12.23
N SER A 303 15.14 2.22 -13.45
CA SER A 303 13.80 2.65 -13.84
C SER A 303 12.84 1.48 -14.00
N VAL A 304 11.67 1.61 -13.37
CA VAL A 304 10.58 0.63 -13.50
C VAL A 304 10.09 0.59 -14.96
N GLN A 305 9.83 -0.61 -15.46
CA GLN A 305 9.15 -0.80 -16.74
C GLN A 305 7.65 -1.06 -16.49
N CYS A 306 6.79 -0.32 -17.19
CA CYS A 306 5.36 -0.61 -17.20
C CYS A 306 5.10 -1.80 -18.14
N PRO A 307 4.35 -2.83 -17.70
CA PRO A 307 4.00 -3.96 -18.57
C PRO A 307 3.04 -3.57 -19.71
N TYR A 308 2.39 -2.41 -19.62
CA TYR A 308 1.37 -1.95 -20.56
C TYR A 308 1.73 -0.60 -21.14
N ARG A 309 2.20 -0.53 -22.39
CA ARG A 309 2.52 0.75 -23.04
C ARG A 309 1.27 1.56 -23.39
N ASN A 310 0.23 0.90 -23.89
CA ASN A 310 -1.09 1.48 -24.04
C ASN A 310 -1.97 0.91 -22.93
N PHE A 311 -2.53 1.78 -22.09
CA PHE A 311 -3.24 1.33 -20.91
C PHE A 311 -4.56 0.63 -21.22
N ASP A 312 -5.20 0.93 -22.36
CA ASP A 312 -6.47 0.30 -22.76
C ASP A 312 -6.28 -0.96 -23.63
N SER A 313 -5.09 -1.21 -24.20
CA SER A 313 -4.82 -2.36 -25.09
C SER A 313 -4.72 -3.72 -24.40
#